data_AF-A0A5E4J9M5-F1
#
_entry.id   AF-A0A5E4J9M5-F1
#
_cell.length_a   1.000
_cell.length_b   1.000
_cell.length_c   1.000
_cell.angle_alpha   90.00
_cell.angle_beta   90.00
_cell.angle_gamma   90.00
#
_symmetry.space_group_name_H-M   'P 1'
#
loop_
_entity.id
_entity.type
_entity.pdbx_description
1 polymer ?
#
loop_
_entity_poly.entity_id
_entity_poly.type
_entity_poly.pdbx_seq_one_letter_code
_entity_poly.pdbx_strand_id
1 'polypeptide(L)'
;MDDVIDVTTLDGQDVRVKVIIFASGKIARDAEAAMRTQIRKDVMEKASKMNLEDFLREILFKKLASTLGPNLKKIAPLRRIEIRKLEIKENFAK
;
A
#
# COMPACT_ATOMS: atom_id res chain seq x y z
N MET A 1 10.02 -4.94 5.50
CA MET A 1 9.58 -3.53 5.64
C MET A 1 8.09 -3.51 5.94
N ASP A 2 7.65 -2.76 6.94
CA ASP A 2 6.24 -2.49 7.24
C ASP A 2 5.97 -1.00 7.05
N ASP A 3 4.83 -0.64 6.46
CA ASP A 3 4.40 0.75 6.33
C ASP A 3 2.90 0.91 6.56
N VAL A 4 2.52 2.05 7.12
CA VAL A 4 1.13 2.42 7.40
C VAL A 4 0.82 3.67 6.59
N ILE A 5 -0.18 3.56 5.71
CA ILE A 5 -0.49 4.58 4.71
C ILE A 5 -1.96 4.95 4.87
N ASP A 6 -2.19 6.22 5.18
CA ASP A 6 -3.53 6.77 5.23
C ASP A 6 -3.89 7.34 3.86
N VAL A 7 -5.04 6.95 3.32
CA VAL A 7 -5.52 7.34 2.00
C VAL A 7 -6.99 7.72 2.07
N THR A 8 -7.42 8.56 1.14
CA THR A 8 -8.83 8.90 0.93
C THR A 8 -9.25 8.34 -0.43
N THR A 9 -10.34 7.60 -0.46
CA THR A 9 -10.90 7.02 -1.70
C THR A 9 -11.71 8.06 -2.47
N LEU A 10 -12.07 7.73 -3.71
CA LEU A 10 -12.85 8.63 -4.59
C LEU A 10 -14.20 9.06 -3.97
N ASP A 11 -14.85 8.15 -3.24
CA ASP A 11 -16.10 8.36 -2.51
C ASP A 11 -15.91 9.01 -1.13
N GLY A 12 -14.72 9.53 -0.84
CA GLY A 12 -14.44 10.33 0.37
C GLY A 12 -14.26 9.52 1.64
N GLN A 13 -14.02 8.21 1.55
CA GLN A 13 -13.75 7.37 2.73
C GLN A 13 -12.27 7.45 3.10
N ASP A 14 -12.01 7.76 4.37
CA ASP A 14 -10.67 7.74 4.92
C ASP A 14 -10.30 6.33 5.40
N VAL A 15 -9.23 5.78 4.84
CA VAL A 15 -8.82 4.40 5.03
C VAL A 15 -7.34 4.32 5.36
N ARG A 16 -6.99 3.44 6.29
CA ARG A 16 -5.63 3.12 6.67
C ARG A 16 -5.25 1.76 6.10
N VAL A 17 -4.26 1.75 5.22
CA VAL A 17 -3.72 0.56 4.57
C VAL A 17 -2.39 0.21 5.22
N LYS A 18 -2.28 -1.02 5.75
CA LYS A 18 -1.05 -1.54 6.34
C LYS A 18 -0.41 -2.52 5.38
N VAL A 19 0.76 -2.17 4.87
CA VAL A 19 1.48 -2.96 3.85
C VAL A 19 2.71 -3.58 4.47
N ILE A 20 2.97 -4.84 4.12
CA ILE A 20 4.17 -5.56 4.50
C ILE A 20 4.91 -6.09 3.26
N ILE A 21 6.21 -5.89 3.24
CA ILE A 21 7.11 -6.30 2.16
C ILE A 21 8.21 -7.19 2.73
N PHE A 22 8.36 -8.36 2.11
CA PHE A 22 9.42 -9.33 2.37
C PHE A 22 10.45 -9.24 1.26
N ALA A 23 11.65 -8.78 1.62
CA ALA A 23 12.79 -8.73 0.71
C ALA A 23 13.46 -10.10 0.56
N SER A 24 14.20 -10.30 -0.54
CA SER A 24 14.95 -11.55 -0.77
C SER A 24 16.18 -11.71 0.10
N GLY A 25 16.67 -10.61 0.66
CA GLY A 25 17.79 -10.54 1.58
C GLY A 25 17.82 -9.19 2.31
N LYS A 26 18.96 -8.87 2.90
CA LYS A 26 19.18 -7.56 3.54
C LYS A 26 19.14 -6.46 2.49
N ILE A 27 18.40 -5.40 2.79
CA ILE A 27 18.28 -4.20 1.95
C ILE A 27 18.97 -3.03 2.64
N ALA A 28 19.57 -2.14 1.84
CA ALA A 28 20.17 -0.91 2.35
C ALA A 28 19.08 0.05 2.84
N ARG A 29 19.42 0.88 3.83
CA ARG A 29 18.48 1.84 4.43
C ARG A 29 17.91 2.83 3.40
N ASP A 30 18.74 3.27 2.46
CA ASP A 30 18.33 4.22 1.41
C ASP A 30 17.34 3.57 0.42
N ALA A 31 17.54 2.28 0.11
CA ALA A 31 16.61 1.51 -0.70
C ALA A 31 15.27 1.30 0.02
N GLU A 32 15.29 1.04 1.33
CA GLU A 32 14.06 0.98 2.14
C GLU A 32 13.32 2.33 2.15
N ALA A 33 14.04 3.45 2.29
CA ALA A 33 13.45 4.78 2.25
C ALA A 33 12.81 5.08 0.88
N ALA A 34 13.52 4.75 -0.22
CA ALA A 34 13.00 4.89 -1.58
C ALA A 34 11.74 4.02 -1.80
N MET A 35 11.73 2.78 -1.30
CA MET A 35 10.55 1.90 -1.38
C MET A 35 9.35 2.47 -0.62
N ARG A 36 9.55 3.06 0.56
CA ARG A 36 8.47 3.71 1.34
C ARG A 36 7.84 4.86 0.57
N THR A 37 8.67 5.71 -0.04
CA THR A 37 8.16 6.82 -0.86
C THR A 37 7.37 6.31 -2.07
N GLN A 38 7.91 5.30 -2.77
CA GLN A 38 7.26 4.74 -3.95
C GLN A 38 5.92 4.07 -3.62
N ILE A 39 5.87 3.26 -2.55
CA ILE A 39 4.65 2.54 -2.20
C ILE A 39 3.55 3.48 -1.71
N ARG A 40 3.90 4.53 -0.96
CA ARG A 40 2.95 5.57 -0.56
C ARG A 40 2.35 6.25 -1.78
N LYS A 41 3.19 6.66 -2.73
CA LYS A 41 2.73 7.26 -3.98
C LYS A 41 1.76 6.34 -4.72
N ASP A 42 2.15 5.10 -4.97
CA ASP A 42 1.34 4.16 -5.76
C ASP A 42 0.00 3.84 -5.07
N VAL A 43 0.00 3.65 -3.74
CA VAL A 43 -1.22 3.35 -2.98
C VAL A 43 -2.15 4.57 -2.93
N MET A 44 -1.62 5.78 -2.70
CA MET A 44 -2.40 7.03 -2.72
C MET A 44 -3.02 7.30 -4.09
N GLU A 45 -2.24 7.14 -5.17
CA GLU A 45 -2.74 7.32 -6.55
C GLU A 45 -3.83 6.31 -6.92
N LYS A 46 -3.74 5.09 -6.37
CA LYS A 46 -4.75 4.05 -6.65
C LYS A 46 -6.04 4.32 -5.89
N ALA A 47 -5.94 4.63 -4.60
CA ALA A 47 -7.09 4.92 -3.76
C ALA A 47 -7.88 6.12 -4.27
N SER A 48 -7.21 7.20 -4.70
CA SER A 48 -7.88 8.41 -5.20
C SER A 48 -8.67 8.22 -6.50
N LYS A 49 -8.47 7.10 -7.21
CA LYS A 49 -9.12 6.80 -8.50
C LYS A 49 -10.27 5.80 -8.38
N MET A 50 -10.55 5.27 -7.19
CA MET A 50 -11.51 4.18 -6.99
C MET A 50 -12.37 4.43 -5.75
N ASN A 51 -13.62 3.96 -5.78
CA ASN A 51 -14.48 3.94 -4.59
C ASN A 51 -13.99 2.87 -3.61
N LEU A 52 -14.40 2.96 -2.34
CA LEU A 52 -13.97 2.03 -1.29
C LEU A 52 -14.27 0.56 -1.65
N GLU A 53 -15.43 0.26 -2.22
CA GLU A 53 -15.82 -1.10 -2.57
C GLU A 53 -14.87 -1.73 -3.61
N ASP A 54 -14.55 -1.00 -4.67
CA ASP A 54 -13.64 -1.48 -5.71
C ASP A 54 -12.21 -1.59 -5.20
N PHE A 55 -11.78 -0.62 -4.37
CA PHE A 55 -10.48 -0.67 -3.73
C PHE A 55 -10.34 -1.90 -2.82
N LEU A 56 -11.36 -2.19 -2.00
CA LEU A 56 -11.44 -3.40 -1.17
C LEU A 56 -11.40 -4.67 -2.03
N ARG A 57 -12.15 -4.71 -3.13
CA ARG A 57 -12.16 -5.84 -4.07
C ARG A 57 -10.77 -6.09 -4.66
N GLU A 58 -10.03 -5.06 -5.05
CA GLU A 58 -8.66 -5.20 -5.55
C GLU A 58 -7.69 -5.72 -4.47
N ILE A 59 -7.89 -5.32 -3.22
CA ILE A 59 -7.08 -5.79 -2.09
C ILE A 59 -7.36 -7.28 -1.83
N LEU A 60 -8.64 -7.67 -1.76
CA LEU A 60 -9.06 -9.04 -1.51
C LEU A 60 -8.56 -10.00 -2.61
N PHE A 61 -8.61 -9.57 -3.87
CA PHE A 61 -8.08 -10.34 -5.01
C PHE A 61 -6.56 -10.19 -5.19
N LYS A 62 -5.86 -9.54 -4.25
CA LYS A 62 -4.41 -9.28 -4.30
C LYS A 62 -3.94 -8.53 -5.57
N LYS A 63 -4.86 -7.92 -6.31
CA LYS A 63 -4.56 -7.14 -7.51
C LYS A 63 -3.71 -5.92 -7.15
N LEU A 64 -4.04 -5.25 -6.04
CA LEU A 64 -3.25 -4.11 -5.57
C LEU A 64 -1.79 -4.52 -5.30
N ALA A 65 -1.57 -5.57 -4.52
CA ALA A 65 -0.23 -6.08 -4.21
C ALA A 65 0.54 -6.51 -5.48
N SER A 66 -0.15 -7.16 -6.42
CA SER A 66 0.43 -7.56 -7.72
C SER A 66 0.85 -6.34 -8.56
N THR A 67 0.09 -5.25 -8.51
CA THR A 67 0.44 -4.03 -9.27
C THR A 67 1.61 -3.25 -8.67
N LEU A 68 1.81 -3.31 -7.35
CA LEU A 68 2.93 -2.63 -6.67
C LEU A 68 4.28 -3.33 -6.91
N GLY A 69 4.26 -4.66 -7.06
CA GLY A 69 5.46 -5.50 -7.15
C GLY A 69 6.49 -5.08 -8.20
N PRO A 70 6.11 -4.91 -9.49
CA PRO A 70 7.04 -4.56 -10.55
C PRO A 70 7.79 -3.25 -10.31
N ASN A 71 7.13 -2.22 -9.78
CA ASN A 71 7.77 -0.93 -9.49
C ASN A 71 8.81 -1.06 -8.37
N LEU A 72 8.47 -1.80 -7.31
CA LEU A 72 9.33 -1.95 -6.15
C LEU A 72 10.51 -2.89 -6.41
N LYS A 73 10.34 -3.90 -7.27
CA LYS A 73 11.43 -4.80 -7.71
C LYS A 73 12.55 -4.07 -8.46
N LYS A 74 12.28 -2.89 -9.05
CA LYS A 74 13.32 -2.04 -9.67
C LYS A 74 14.26 -1.40 -8.63
N ILE A 75 13.81 -1.26 -7.37
CA ILE A 75 14.58 -0.66 -6.29
C ILE A 75 15.43 -1.71 -5.58
N ALA A 76 14.84 -2.86 -5.22
CA ALA A 76 15.58 -3.98 -4.62
C ALA A 76 14.84 -5.33 -4.79
N PRO A 77 15.52 -6.47 -4.61
CA PRO A 77 14.92 -7.79 -4.83
C PRO A 77 13.91 -8.16 -3.73
N LEU A 78 12.68 -8.49 -4.15
CA LEU A 78 11.55 -8.80 -3.27
C LEU A 78 11.04 -10.24 -3.44
N ARG A 79 10.63 -10.87 -2.33
CA ARG A 79 9.96 -12.19 -2.32
C ARG A 79 8.45 -12.05 -2.38
N ARG A 80 7.87 -11.19 -1.53
CA ARG A 80 6.42 -11.11 -1.33
C ARG A 80 6.02 -9.72 -0.85
N ILE A 81 4.85 -9.26 -1.31
CA ILE A 81 4.19 -8.04 -0.84
C ILE A 81 2.78 -8.44 -0.47
N GLU A 82 2.30 -7.99 0.68
CA GLU A 82 0.94 -8.25 1.14
C GLU A 82 0.36 -7.01 1.83
N ILE A 83 -0.95 -6.90 1.77
CA ILE A 83 -1.71 -5.93 2.55
C ILE A 83 -2.23 -6.68 3.76
N ARG A 84 -1.64 -6.40 4.93
CA ARG A 84 -1.90 -7.17 6.15
C ARG A 84 -3.19 -6.75 6.84
N LYS A 85 -3.60 -5.49 6.67
CA LYS A 85 -4.82 -4.95 7.26
C LYS A 85 -5.26 -3.69 6.50
N LEU A 86 -6.56 -3.51 6.44
CA LEU A 86 -7.21 -2.26 6.07
C LEU A 86 -8.17 -1.88 7.20
N GLU A 87 -8.17 -0.61 7.58
CA GLU A 87 -9.01 -0.05 8.64
C GLU A 87 -9.68 1.20 8.10
N ILE A 88 -11.00 1.34 8.25
CA ILE A 88 -11.65 2.64 8.04
C ILE A 88 -11.28 3.54 9.22
N LYS A 89 -10.88 4.78 8.96
CA LYS A 89 -10.64 5.75 10.02
C LYS A 89 -11.98 6.20 10.59
N GLU A 90 -12.23 5.86 11.84
CA GLU A 90 -13.37 6.41 12.56
C GLU A 90 -13.04 7.86 12.95
N ASN A 91 -13.77 8.82 12.37
CA ASN A 91 -13.78 10.19 12.85
C ASN A 91 -14.68 10.27 14.08
N PHE A 92 -14.07 10.21 15.26
CA PHE A 92 -14.76 10.50 16.54
C PHE A 92 -14.92 12.01 16.77
N ALA A 93 -15.14 12.79 15.71
CA ALA A 93 -15.51 14.19 15.85
C ALA A 93 -16.96 14.25 16.35
N LYS A 94 -17.10 14.56 17.65
CA LYS A 94 -18.36 14.96 18.29
C LYS A 94 -18.81 16.34 17.80
#